data_AF-A0A4R8QN71-F1
#
_entry.id   AF-A0A4R8QN71-F1
#
_cell.length_a   1.000
_cell.length_b   1.000
_cell.length_c   1.000
_cell.angle_alpha   90.00
_cell.angle_beta   90.00
_cell.angle_gamma   90.00
#
_symmetry.space_group_name_H-M   'P 1'
#
loop_
_entity.id
_entity.type
_entity.pdbx_description
1 polymer ?
#
loop_
_entity_poly.entity_id
_entity_poly.type
_entity_poly.pdbx_seq_one_letter_code
_entity_poly.pdbx_strand_id
1 'polypeptide(L)'
;MSIYDSPLKKIPPTDKVDDYVAGLDAVDDAVVIGCATPETEDECTHTSTEITRALAYKLDGYIKLCTRFFSLSSDYSRAYNLWGSERKEHETVGRALLHEMTHMSVVVGRQWITEDYGYGPDG
;
A
#
# COMPACT_ATOMS: atom_id res chain seq x y z
N MET A 1 -31.35 -7.10 -39.10
CA MET A 1 -32.15 -6.77 -37.90
C MET A 1 -31.16 -6.38 -36.82
N SER A 2 -31.02 -5.08 -36.56
CA SER A 2 -30.13 -4.53 -35.52
C SER A 2 -31.02 -3.81 -34.52
N ILE A 3 -31.17 -4.42 -33.36
CA ILE A 3 -31.82 -3.88 -32.17
C ILE A 3 -30.73 -3.09 -31.46
N TYR A 4 -30.82 -1.76 -31.42
CA TYR A 4 -30.29 -0.84 -30.39
C TYR A 4 -30.44 0.58 -30.93
N ASP A 5 -31.67 1.08 -30.90
CA ASP A 5 -31.95 2.50 -31.02
C ASP A 5 -32.54 2.94 -29.67
N SER A 6 -31.73 3.61 -28.86
CA SER A 6 -32.15 4.28 -27.63
C SER A 6 -31.23 5.46 -27.41
N PRO A 7 -31.74 6.70 -27.35
CA PRO A 7 -30.90 7.87 -27.18
C PRO A 7 -30.29 7.88 -25.79
N LEU A 8 -28.97 7.75 -25.72
CA LEU A 8 -28.20 7.94 -24.49
C LEU A 8 -28.46 9.38 -23.99
N LYS A 9 -29.16 9.49 -22.86
CA LYS A 9 -29.31 10.72 -22.09
C LYS A 9 -27.89 11.17 -21.72
N LYS A 10 -27.46 12.34 -22.21
CA LYS A 10 -26.16 12.93 -21.85
C LYS A 10 -26.13 13.13 -20.33
N ILE A 11 -25.40 12.26 -19.63
CA ILE A 11 -24.97 12.49 -18.26
C ILE A 11 -23.92 13.61 -18.37
N PRO A 12 -24.06 14.75 -17.66
CA PRO A 12 -23.01 15.75 -17.64
C PRO A 12 -21.71 15.09 -17.14
N PRO A 13 -20.54 15.47 -17.67
CA PRO A 13 -19.29 14.90 -17.20
C PRO A 13 -19.16 15.23 -15.72
N THR A 14 -19.37 14.23 -14.86
CA THR A 14 -18.95 14.28 -13.47
C THR A 14 -17.43 14.41 -13.50
N ASP A 15 -16.95 15.40 -12.75
CA ASP A 15 -15.57 15.86 -12.65
C ASP A 15 -14.54 14.80 -13.05
N LYS A 16 -13.77 15.13 -14.08
CA LYS A 16 -12.61 14.33 -14.47
C LYS A 16 -11.71 14.23 -13.25
N VAL A 17 -11.25 13.03 -12.95
CA VAL A 17 -10.12 12.84 -12.03
C VAL A 17 -8.92 13.50 -12.70
N ASP A 18 -8.58 14.70 -12.25
CA ASP A 18 -7.50 15.52 -12.83
C ASP A 18 -6.10 15.08 -12.36
N ASP A 19 -6.01 14.19 -11.37
CA ASP A 19 -4.73 13.77 -10.80
C ASP A 19 -4.23 12.45 -11.42
N TYR A 20 -3.69 12.56 -12.64
CA TYR A 20 -2.73 11.55 -13.12
C TYR A 20 -1.38 11.89 -12.50
N VAL A 21 -1.14 11.37 -11.29
CA VAL A 21 0.11 11.55 -10.53
C VAL A 21 1.22 10.73 -11.21
N ALA A 22 1.83 11.31 -12.24
CA ALA A 22 2.99 10.76 -12.94
C ALA A 22 4.32 11.06 -12.21
N GLY A 23 4.29 11.92 -11.19
CA GLY A 23 5.42 12.17 -10.30
C GLY A 23 5.31 11.33 -9.04
N LEU A 24 6.42 10.74 -8.58
CA LEU A 24 6.49 10.11 -7.26
C LEU A 24 6.44 11.13 -6.12
N ASP A 25 6.31 12.41 -6.45
CA ASP A 25 6.17 13.50 -5.49
C ASP A 25 4.79 13.44 -4.86
N ALA A 26 4.77 13.39 -3.54
CA ALA A 26 3.52 13.50 -2.82
C ALA A 26 2.91 14.88 -3.01
N VAL A 27 1.63 14.86 -3.34
CA VAL A 27 0.78 16.05 -3.41
C VAL A 27 0.03 16.15 -2.10
N ASP A 28 -0.19 17.36 -1.59
CA ASP A 28 -1.04 17.60 -0.42
C ASP A 28 -2.37 16.85 -0.63
N ASP A 29 -2.68 15.91 0.27
CA ASP A 29 -3.84 14.99 0.29
C ASP A 29 -3.73 13.64 -0.46
N ALA A 30 -2.57 13.27 -1.00
CA ALA A 30 -2.37 11.96 -1.64
C ALA A 30 -1.35 11.07 -0.90
N VAL A 31 -1.64 9.77 -0.83
CA VAL A 31 -0.63 8.74 -0.55
C VAL A 31 -0.11 8.21 -1.86
N VAL A 32 1.19 8.36 -2.10
CA VAL A 32 1.85 7.86 -3.31
C VAL A 32 2.45 6.49 -3.00
N ILE A 33 2.12 5.48 -3.81
CA ILE A 33 2.68 4.13 -3.67
C ILE A 33 3.51 3.85 -4.92
N GLY A 34 4.82 3.69 -4.73
CA GLY A 34 5.78 3.39 -5.79
C GLY A 34 6.49 2.05 -5.56
N CYS A 35 7.14 1.54 -6.60
CA CYS A 35 8.02 0.36 -6.49
C CYS A 35 9.46 0.81 -6.39
N ALA A 36 10.28 0.06 -5.66
CA ALA A 36 11.73 0.19 -5.72
C ALA A 36 12.23 -0.12 -7.14
N THR A 37 13.25 0.62 -7.57
CA THR A 37 14.01 0.32 -8.79
C THR A 37 15.30 -0.41 -8.41
N PRO A 38 16.03 -1.01 -9.37
CA PRO A 38 17.32 -1.63 -9.10
C PRO A 38 18.32 -0.69 -8.40
N GLU A 39 18.21 0.62 -8.65
CA GLU A 39 19.06 1.66 -8.05
C GLU A 39 18.66 2.04 -6.62
N THR A 40 17.45 1.70 -6.17
CA THR A 40 16.91 2.08 -4.85
C THR A 40 16.52 0.89 -3.97
N GLU A 41 16.80 -0.35 -4.43
CA GLU A 41 16.46 -1.59 -3.71
C GLU A 41 17.42 -1.84 -2.53
N ASP A 42 18.58 -1.20 -2.52
CA ASP A 42 19.50 -1.23 -1.38
C ASP A 42 18.88 -0.60 -0.11
N GLU A 43 18.04 0.43 -0.28
CA GLU A 43 17.24 1.01 0.82
C GLU A 43 16.29 -0.01 1.45
N CYS A 44 15.86 -1.03 0.70
CA CYS A 44 15.02 -2.13 1.17
C CYS A 44 15.78 -3.20 1.98
N THR A 45 17.03 -2.93 2.36
CA THR A 45 17.86 -3.85 3.13
C THR A 45 18.47 -3.11 4.31
N HIS A 46 17.79 -3.14 5.47
CA HIS A 46 18.31 -2.53 6.71
C HIS A 46 19.53 -3.28 7.28
N THR A 47 19.52 -4.62 7.16
CA THR A 47 20.65 -5.50 7.47
C THR A 47 20.64 -6.68 6.50
N SER A 48 21.75 -7.43 6.38
CA SER A 48 21.83 -8.60 5.48
C SER A 48 20.83 -9.73 5.81
N THR A 49 20.13 -9.62 6.95
CA THR A 49 19.21 -10.63 7.49
C THR A 49 17.77 -10.14 7.61
N GLU A 50 17.52 -8.84 7.60
CA GLU A 50 16.17 -8.28 7.68
C GLU A 50 15.58 -8.13 6.27
N ILE A 51 14.37 -8.64 6.12
CA ILE A 51 13.63 -8.55 4.86
C ILE A 51 12.63 -7.41 5.00
N THR A 52 12.94 -6.26 4.41
CA THR A 52 11.99 -5.15 4.31
C THR A 52 11.02 -5.43 3.16
N ARG A 53 9.72 -5.36 3.43
CA ARG A 53 8.68 -5.54 2.41
C ARG A 53 8.27 -4.23 1.80
N ALA A 54 8.15 -3.18 2.59
CA ALA A 54 7.86 -1.83 2.13
C ALA A 54 8.49 -0.82 3.11
N LEU A 55 8.52 0.45 2.70
CA LEU A 55 9.05 1.56 3.48
C LEU A 55 8.13 2.77 3.37
N ALA A 56 7.68 3.29 4.51
CA ALA A 56 6.97 4.55 4.61
C ALA A 56 7.90 5.74 4.86
N TYR A 57 7.80 6.76 4.01
CA TYR A 57 8.45 8.05 4.20
C TYR A 57 7.49 8.95 5.00
N LYS A 58 7.65 8.91 6.33
CA LYS A 58 6.70 9.39 7.36
C LYS A 58 6.09 10.79 7.13
N LEU A 59 6.89 11.70 6.58
CA LEU A 59 6.49 13.11 6.35
C LEU A 59 5.97 13.35 4.95
N ASP A 60 6.38 12.51 4.00
CA ASP A 60 6.16 12.75 2.57
C ASP A 60 4.97 11.94 2.05
N GLY A 61 4.27 11.12 2.85
CA GLY A 61 3.09 10.39 2.37
C GLY A 61 3.39 9.40 1.23
N TYR A 62 4.65 8.99 1.11
CA TYR A 62 5.12 8.05 0.09
C TYR A 62 5.41 6.69 0.71
N ILE A 63 4.95 5.63 0.05
CA ILE A 63 5.28 4.23 0.36
C ILE A 63 6.06 3.64 -0.81
N LYS A 64 7.25 3.13 -0.52
CA LYS A 64 8.06 2.34 -1.46
C LYS A 64 7.83 0.85 -1.23
N LEU A 65 7.43 0.13 -2.28
CA LEU A 65 7.30 -1.32 -2.29
C LEU A 65 8.62 -1.96 -2.72
N CYS A 66 9.23 -2.73 -1.83
CA CYS A 66 10.45 -3.47 -2.12
C CYS A 66 10.13 -4.69 -3.01
N THR A 67 11.12 -5.22 -3.73
CA THR A 67 10.89 -6.40 -4.59
C THR A 67 10.32 -7.59 -3.80
N ARG A 68 10.73 -7.71 -2.53
CA ARG A 68 10.23 -8.72 -1.59
C ARG A 68 8.76 -8.56 -1.22
N PHE A 69 8.14 -7.40 -1.39
CA PHE A 69 6.70 -7.19 -1.19
C PHE A 69 5.86 -8.19 -2.01
N PHE A 70 6.25 -8.40 -3.26
CA PHE A 70 5.49 -9.19 -4.22
C PHE A 70 5.53 -10.70 -3.96
N SER A 71 6.30 -11.16 -2.97
CA SER A 71 6.20 -12.54 -2.49
C SER A 71 5.05 -12.75 -1.49
N LEU A 72 4.42 -11.67 -1.00
CA LEU A 72 3.29 -11.76 -0.09
C LEU A 72 2.01 -12.16 -0.84
N SER A 73 1.13 -12.88 -0.15
CA SER A 73 -0.18 -13.24 -0.70
C SER A 73 -1.13 -12.04 -0.69
N SER A 74 -1.94 -11.91 -1.75
CA SER A 74 -3.11 -11.01 -1.79
C SER A 74 -4.42 -11.71 -1.40
N ASP A 75 -4.38 -13.01 -1.12
CA ASP A 75 -5.56 -13.80 -0.73
C ASP A 75 -5.92 -13.57 0.74
N TYR A 76 -6.69 -12.50 0.97
CA TYR A 76 -7.20 -12.16 2.29
C TYR A 76 -8.13 -13.23 2.86
N SER A 77 -8.98 -13.85 2.03
CA SER A 77 -9.91 -14.88 2.48
C SER A 77 -9.18 -16.08 3.08
N ARG A 78 -8.10 -16.53 2.44
CA ARG A 78 -7.23 -17.57 2.99
C ARG A 78 -6.56 -17.13 4.28
N ALA A 79 -5.98 -15.92 4.32
CA ALA A 79 -5.32 -15.42 5.52
C ALA A 79 -6.28 -15.31 6.72
N TYR A 80 -7.50 -14.83 6.49
CA TYR A 80 -8.56 -14.75 7.49
C TYR A 80 -8.96 -16.14 8.02
N ASN A 81 -9.15 -17.11 7.12
CA ASN A 81 -9.49 -18.48 7.50
C ASN A 81 -8.39 -19.14 8.33
N LEU A 82 -7.12 -18.99 7.92
CA LEU A 82 -5.97 -19.53 8.66
C LEU A 82 -5.85 -18.89 10.05
N TRP A 83 -6.09 -17.58 10.18
CA TRP A 83 -6.14 -16.94 11.49
C TRP A 83 -7.27 -17.52 12.36
N GLY A 84 -8.45 -17.75 11.80
CA GLY A 84 -9.56 -18.37 12.51
C GLY A 84 -9.28 -19.80 12.97
N SER A 85 -8.64 -20.62 12.13
CA SER A 85 -8.40 -22.05 12.41
C SER A 85 -7.14 -22.31 13.22
N GLU A 86 -6.05 -21.61 12.92
CA GLU A 86 -4.72 -21.87 13.51
C GLU A 86 -4.33 -20.83 14.56
N ARG A 87 -5.10 -19.74 14.69
CA ARG A 87 -4.74 -18.56 15.51
C ARG A 87 -3.37 -17.98 15.16
N LYS A 88 -2.89 -18.24 13.94
CA LYS A 88 -1.63 -17.74 13.42
C LYS A 88 -1.86 -16.52 12.56
N GLU A 89 -1.00 -15.53 12.76
CA GLU A 89 -0.93 -14.40 11.88
C GLU A 89 -0.32 -14.80 10.54
N HIS A 90 -0.91 -14.31 9.45
CA HIS A 90 -0.32 -14.40 8.12
C HIS A 90 -0.18 -13.00 7.54
N GLU A 91 1.05 -12.67 7.16
CA GLU A 91 1.36 -11.45 6.44
C GLU A 91 0.74 -11.49 5.04
N THR A 92 0.15 -10.37 4.62
CA THR A 92 -0.47 -10.19 3.30
C THR A 92 -0.06 -8.84 2.73
N VAL A 93 -0.21 -8.66 1.41
CA VAL A 93 0.02 -7.36 0.76
C VAL A 93 -0.79 -6.24 1.44
N GLY A 94 -2.03 -6.52 1.81
CA GLY A 94 -2.91 -5.56 2.46
C GLY A 94 -2.46 -5.20 3.88
N ARG A 95 -1.95 -6.18 4.63
CA ARG A 95 -1.40 -5.93 5.98
C ARG A 95 -0.09 -5.15 5.92
N ALA A 96 0.81 -5.51 5.01
CA ALA A 96 2.06 -4.79 4.83
C ALA A 96 1.80 -3.33 4.41
N LEU A 97 0.86 -3.08 3.50
CA LEU A 97 0.45 -1.70 3.16
C LEU A 97 -0.17 -0.96 4.35
N LEU A 98 -1.06 -1.62 5.09
CA LEU A 98 -1.68 -1.02 6.27
C LEU A 98 -0.64 -0.68 7.35
N HIS A 99 0.34 -1.56 7.56
CA HIS A 99 1.48 -1.34 8.43
C HIS A 99 2.20 -0.05 8.06
N GLU A 100 2.65 0.09 6.81
CA GLU A 100 3.33 1.30 6.33
C GLU A 100 2.49 2.56 6.52
N MET A 101 1.17 2.46 6.31
CA MET A 101 0.27 3.60 6.49
C MET A 101 0.25 4.13 7.94
N THR A 102 0.52 3.28 8.95
CA THR A 102 0.58 3.72 10.36
C THR A 102 1.78 4.59 10.68
N HIS A 103 2.84 4.55 9.85
CA HIS A 103 3.99 5.44 10.00
C HIS A 103 3.77 6.83 9.39
N MET A 104 2.70 7.04 8.63
CA MET A 104 2.51 8.26 7.86
C MET A 104 1.66 9.30 8.59
N SER A 105 2.27 10.45 8.86
CA SER A 105 1.60 11.56 9.55
C SER A 105 0.36 12.09 8.80
N VAL A 106 0.36 11.97 7.47
CA VAL A 106 -0.76 12.38 6.60
C VAL A 106 -1.96 11.43 6.68
N VAL A 107 -1.76 10.18 7.15
CA VAL A 107 -2.84 9.19 7.29
C VAL A 107 -3.36 9.16 8.72
N VAL A 108 -2.48 9.01 9.71
CA VAL A 108 -2.89 8.81 11.11
C VAL A 108 -2.80 10.08 11.96
N GLY A 109 -2.23 11.17 11.43
CA GLY A 109 -1.95 12.38 12.17
C GLY A 109 -0.65 12.28 13.00
N ARG A 110 -0.02 13.42 13.28
CA ARG A 110 1.30 13.50 13.95
C ARG A 110 1.35 12.87 15.35
N GLN A 111 0.20 12.75 16.03
CA GLN A 111 0.12 12.21 17.40
C GLN A 111 0.06 10.68 17.44
N TRP A 112 -0.20 10.02 16.31
CA TRP A 112 -0.50 8.59 16.25
C TRP A 112 0.46 7.80 15.35
N ILE A 113 1.53 8.45 14.86
CA ILE A 113 2.57 7.80 14.07
C ILE A 113 3.20 6.68 14.89
N THR A 114 3.33 5.51 14.28
CA THR A 114 3.98 4.33 14.88
C THR A 114 5.46 4.26 14.51
N GLU A 115 6.21 3.45 15.24
CA GLU A 115 7.57 3.01 14.90
C GLU A 115 7.65 1.49 14.93
N ASP A 116 8.60 0.93 14.19
CA ASP A 116 8.84 -0.50 14.12
C ASP A 116 9.72 -0.98 15.27
N TYR A 117 9.08 -1.50 16.32
CA TYR A 117 9.77 -2.07 17.48
C TYR A 117 9.90 -3.60 17.43
N GLY A 118 9.15 -4.28 16.56
CA GLY A 118 9.17 -5.73 16.39
C GLY A 118 8.18 -6.20 15.32
N TYR A 119 8.45 -7.35 14.70
CA TYR A 119 7.64 -7.88 13.59
C TYR A 119 7.03 -9.24 13.94
N GLY A 120 5.73 -9.38 13.67
CA GLY A 120 4.98 -10.61 13.92
C GLY A 120 4.58 -10.79 15.40
N PRO A 121 3.89 -11.89 15.72
CA PRO A 121 3.24 -12.08 17.02
C PRO A 121 4.21 -12.35 18.18
N ASP A 122 5.46 -12.73 17.88
CA ASP A 122 6.43 -13.17 18.89
C ASP A 122 7.49 -12.10 19.24
N GLY A 123 7.52 -10.97 18.50
CA GLY A 123 8.38 -9.80 18.79
C GLY A 123 9.86 -10.02 18.58
#